data_AF-A0A971AZH9-F1
#
_entry.id   AF-A0A971AZH9-F1
#
_cell.length_a   1.000
_cell.length_b   1.000
_cell.length_c   1.000
_cell.angle_alpha   90.00
_cell.angle_beta   90.00
_cell.angle_gamma   90.00
#
_symmetry.space_group_name_H-M   'P 1'
#
loop_
_entity.id
_entity.type
_entity.pdbx_description
1 polymer ?
#
loop_
_entity_poly.entity_id
_entity_poly.type
_entity_poly.pdbx_seq_one_letter_code
_entity_poly.pdbx_strand_id
1 'polypeptide(L)'
;MRFHGKRFFVSAVIAAAFAAAAFRATAGCLAADRPNFVFLISEDNSKHFMKLFDETGPATPNIEKLAQHGLIFDRAFSNAPVCSVARSTLVTSCYAPRIGTQFHRKEKIVPLPDGQRMFPAYLRHAGYYTTNNQKEDYNAIKTKDVWDESSGKAHWRKRKAGQPFFHQQSSYNVCHESSLHFPAETMKTPTETDPASVSLAPIHPDTPTFRYTYARYHDRIREMDRQIGEMIDQLAEEGLLEDTFVFYFGDHGGVLPGSKGYIWERGLHVPMVVRVPENWKHLVEAEFGTRVKGFVNFVDMGPTLLNLAGVDVPQGFDGRPFLGKGVTLDEVNSRDETFAYADRFDEKYDLVRALRKGNLKYMRSYQPFNFDGLQNDYRYKMLAYEEWRDLYKAGKLNELQGRFFESRPAEALYDLESDPEETRNLAGDPKYAEALAEMRGRLAGRVKGLPDLSFFPESCLVDVAFDNPVALGQAHKQQIAELVDVADLSLIPFSDAESGIKQALDSQDPWHRYWALIVCSSHGKAAEPFVGVAKRLAGNDPELLVRVRAAEFLGLIGAADPRPAIADALLKSESPVEANLILNTAVLLQDGKPGYRFDLPRGKIVGDRPGAQVRYVAARLDYLAK
;
A
#
# COMPACT_ATOMS: atom_id res chain seq x y z
N MET A 1 -74.39 12.25 -42.55
CA MET A 1 -73.80 13.11 -43.59
C MET A 1 -72.66 12.33 -44.23
N ARG A 2 -72.78 12.06 -45.54
CA ARG A 2 -71.76 11.59 -46.51
C ARG A 2 -70.98 10.31 -46.15
N PHE A 3 -71.30 9.11 -46.69
CA PHE A 3 -71.18 8.68 -48.11
C PHE A 3 -69.90 9.20 -48.78
N HIS A 4 -69.08 8.48 -49.54
CA HIS A 4 -69.04 7.14 -50.12
C HIS A 4 -67.61 7.03 -50.73
N GLY A 5 -67.07 5.84 -50.96
CA GLY A 5 -67.13 5.40 -52.34
C GLY A 5 -66.26 4.18 -52.61
N LYS A 6 -66.84 3.31 -53.43
CA LYS A 6 -66.50 1.92 -53.69
C LYS A 6 -65.65 1.81 -54.97
N ARG A 7 -64.73 0.83 -54.91
CA ARG A 7 -64.46 -0.26 -55.87
C ARG A 7 -63.83 0.04 -57.25
N PHE A 8 -63.13 -1.04 -57.67
CA PHE A 8 -62.80 -1.55 -59.01
C PHE A 8 -61.34 -1.34 -59.44
N PHE A 9 -60.61 -2.28 -60.08
CA PHE A 9 -60.59 -3.75 -60.23
C PHE A 9 -59.40 -4.05 -61.19
N VAL A 10 -58.88 -5.28 -61.18
CA VAL A 10 -58.10 -5.97 -62.25
C VAL A 10 -56.59 -5.67 -62.42
N SER A 11 -55.79 -6.75 -62.18
CA SER A 11 -54.72 -7.41 -62.96
C SER A 11 -53.68 -6.58 -63.76
N ALA A 12 -52.44 -6.99 -64.08
CA ALA A 12 -51.68 -8.25 -64.10
C ALA A 12 -50.20 -7.87 -64.40
N VAL A 13 -49.18 -8.49 -63.77
CA VAL A 13 -48.19 -9.43 -64.39
C VAL A 13 -46.79 -8.85 -64.68
N ILE A 14 -45.80 -9.43 -63.95
CA ILE A 14 -44.43 -9.88 -64.30
C ILE A 14 -43.49 -8.95 -65.12
N ALA A 15 -42.31 -8.61 -64.55
CA ALA A 15 -40.99 -8.99 -65.07
C ALA A 15 -39.81 -8.42 -64.25
N ALA A 16 -38.75 -9.21 -64.16
CA ALA A 16 -37.49 -8.99 -63.45
C ALA A 16 -36.62 -7.86 -64.03
N ALA A 17 -35.76 -7.26 -63.18
CA ALA A 17 -34.29 -7.28 -63.31
C ALA A 17 -33.62 -6.13 -62.54
N PHE A 18 -32.62 -6.52 -61.74
CA PHE A 18 -31.40 -5.78 -61.37
C PHE A 18 -31.45 -4.25 -61.18
N ALA A 19 -31.37 -3.83 -59.92
CA ALA A 19 -30.53 -2.70 -59.53
C ALA A 19 -29.84 -3.03 -58.20
N ALA A 20 -28.62 -3.56 -58.31
CA ALA A 20 -27.65 -3.57 -57.22
C ALA A 20 -27.30 -2.13 -56.89
N ALA A 21 -27.97 -1.55 -55.90
CA ALA A 21 -27.58 -0.28 -55.30
C ALA A 21 -26.92 -0.56 -53.95
N ALA A 22 -25.62 -0.27 -53.91
CA ALA A 22 -24.74 -0.35 -52.77
C ALA A 22 -25.38 0.20 -51.48
N PHE A 23 -25.77 -0.69 -50.58
CA PHE A 23 -25.76 -0.37 -49.16
C PHE A 23 -24.29 -0.38 -48.72
N ARG A 24 -23.60 0.73 -48.95
CA ARG A 24 -22.43 1.06 -48.14
C ARG A 24 -22.95 1.17 -46.72
N ALA A 25 -22.75 0.11 -45.93
CA ALA A 25 -22.73 0.22 -44.49
C ALA A 25 -21.59 1.19 -44.16
N THR A 26 -21.93 2.48 -44.05
CA THR A 26 -21.17 3.37 -43.21
C THR A 26 -21.26 2.77 -41.82
N ALA A 27 -20.23 2.02 -41.43
CA ALA A 27 -19.94 1.76 -40.04
C ALA A 27 -19.65 3.14 -39.43
N GLY A 28 -20.73 3.85 -39.08
CA GLY A 28 -20.64 5.00 -38.22
C GLY A 28 -20.04 4.48 -36.93
N CYS A 29 -18.81 4.91 -36.64
CA CYS A 29 -18.32 4.93 -35.29
C CYS A 29 -19.37 5.72 -34.50
N LEU A 30 -20.22 5.02 -33.74
CA LEU A 30 -21.02 5.67 -32.72
C LEU A 30 -19.97 6.26 -31.78
N ALA A 31 -19.78 7.58 -31.84
CA ALA A 31 -19.03 8.30 -30.82
C ALA A 31 -19.62 7.85 -29.47
N ALA A 32 -18.79 7.28 -28.61
CA ALA A 32 -19.27 6.90 -27.30
C ALA A 32 -19.66 8.19 -26.56
N ASP A 33 -20.81 8.22 -25.90
CA ASP A 33 -21.20 9.36 -25.05
C ASP A 33 -20.32 9.49 -23.79
N ARG A 34 -19.31 8.62 -23.64
CA ARG A 34 -18.39 8.59 -22.51
C ARG A 34 -16.99 8.11 -22.93
N PRO A 35 -15.92 8.55 -22.26
CA PRO A 35 -14.56 8.11 -22.56
C PRO A 35 -14.31 6.66 -22.14
N ASN A 36 -13.30 6.05 -22.74
CA ASN A 36 -12.67 4.83 -22.26
C ASN A 36 -11.56 5.13 -21.24
N PHE A 37 -11.20 4.13 -20.45
CA PHE A 37 -10.16 4.24 -19.44
C PHE A 37 -9.18 3.07 -19.52
N VAL A 38 -7.89 3.36 -19.47
CA VAL A 38 -6.83 2.37 -19.33
C VAL A 38 -5.94 2.74 -18.16
N PHE A 39 -5.79 1.81 -17.21
CA PHE A 39 -4.78 1.87 -16.15
C PHE A 39 -3.59 1.00 -16.56
N LEU A 40 -2.42 1.61 -16.68
CA LEU A 40 -1.13 0.95 -16.88
C LEU A 40 -0.35 1.03 -15.56
N ILE A 41 -0.30 -0.08 -14.84
CA ILE A 41 0.23 -0.15 -13.48
C ILE A 41 1.58 -0.85 -13.49
N SER A 42 2.64 -0.13 -13.17
CA SER A 42 3.94 -0.74 -12.87
C SER A 42 3.96 -1.28 -11.44
N GLU A 43 4.54 -2.45 -11.24
CA GLU A 43 4.64 -3.08 -9.93
C GLU A 43 5.89 -2.60 -9.20
N ASP A 44 5.76 -2.27 -7.91
CA ASP A 44 6.88 -1.93 -7.02
C ASP A 44 7.74 -0.76 -7.56
N ASN A 45 7.12 0.32 -8.04
CA ASN A 45 7.83 1.40 -8.73
C ASN A 45 7.63 2.78 -8.09
N SER A 46 8.74 3.44 -7.78
CA SER A 46 8.76 4.80 -7.24
C SER A 46 9.15 5.81 -8.32
N LYS A 47 8.68 7.05 -8.18
CA LYS A 47 9.07 8.15 -9.08
C LYS A 47 10.60 8.35 -9.14
N HIS A 48 11.31 7.99 -8.07
CA HIS A 48 12.76 8.13 -7.96
C HIS A 48 13.56 7.25 -8.95
N PHE A 49 12.90 6.35 -9.67
CA PHE A 49 13.55 5.46 -10.64
C PHE A 49 13.17 5.78 -12.09
N MET A 50 12.75 7.01 -12.37
CA MET A 50 12.35 7.43 -13.71
C MET A 50 12.84 8.83 -14.02
N LYS A 51 13.56 9.00 -15.14
CA LYS A 51 14.16 10.29 -15.55
C LYS A 51 13.17 11.46 -15.56
N LEU A 52 11.92 11.21 -15.93
CA LEU A 52 10.84 12.21 -15.96
C LEU A 52 10.57 12.88 -14.60
N PHE A 53 10.93 12.21 -13.51
CA PHE A 53 10.67 12.65 -12.13
C PHE A 53 11.95 12.80 -11.29
N ASP A 54 13.02 12.09 -11.66
CA ASP A 54 14.31 12.07 -10.97
C ASP A 54 15.43 11.87 -11.99
N GLU A 55 16.35 12.83 -12.12
CA GLU A 55 17.39 12.83 -13.15
C GLU A 55 18.32 11.60 -13.10
N THR A 56 18.38 10.90 -11.97
CA THR A 56 19.21 9.70 -11.79
C THR A 56 18.56 8.43 -12.35
N GLY A 57 17.27 8.46 -12.65
CA GLY A 57 16.53 7.34 -13.23
C GLY A 57 16.80 7.13 -14.73
N PRO A 58 16.56 5.91 -15.27
CA PRO A 58 16.60 5.67 -16.71
C PRO A 58 15.51 6.46 -17.44
N ALA A 59 15.77 6.81 -18.70
CA ALA A 59 14.77 7.39 -19.60
C ALA A 59 13.65 6.37 -19.87
N THR A 60 12.42 6.87 -19.96
CA THR A 60 11.22 6.08 -20.22
C THR A 60 10.44 6.74 -21.37
N PRO A 61 10.92 6.61 -22.62
CA PRO A 61 10.45 7.41 -23.74
C PRO A 61 8.96 7.23 -24.06
N ASN A 62 8.38 6.05 -23.82
CA ASN A 62 6.96 5.84 -24.08
C ASN A 62 6.09 6.58 -23.06
N ILE A 63 6.46 6.54 -21.78
CA ILE A 63 5.78 7.30 -20.73
C ILE A 63 6.02 8.81 -20.88
N GLU A 64 7.23 9.23 -21.26
CA GLU A 64 7.53 10.64 -21.55
C GLU A 64 6.67 11.16 -22.72
N LYS A 65 6.41 10.34 -23.74
CA LYS A 65 5.49 10.67 -24.84
C LYS A 65 4.02 10.74 -24.38
N LEU A 66 3.58 9.89 -23.44
CA LEU A 66 2.26 10.03 -22.80
C LEU A 66 2.13 11.39 -22.10
N ALA A 67 3.18 11.80 -21.38
CA ALA A 67 3.20 13.05 -20.61
C ALA A 67 3.07 14.30 -21.50
N GLN A 68 3.62 14.26 -22.73
CA GLN A 68 3.47 15.35 -23.71
C GLN A 68 2.02 15.58 -24.14
N HIS A 69 1.14 14.58 -24.02
CA HIS A 69 -0.29 14.64 -24.36
C HIS A 69 -1.17 14.50 -23.11
N GLY A 70 -0.68 14.98 -21.97
CA GLY A 70 -1.31 14.69 -20.69
C GLY A 70 -0.83 15.58 -19.55
N LEU A 71 -1.05 15.09 -18.34
CA LEU A 71 -0.66 15.74 -17.09
C LEU A 71 0.36 14.87 -16.35
N ILE A 72 1.36 15.53 -15.75
CA ILE A 72 2.39 14.88 -14.95
C ILE A 72 2.10 15.21 -13.48
N PHE A 73 1.95 14.20 -12.62
CA PHE A 73 1.63 14.42 -11.22
C PHE A 73 2.88 14.28 -10.37
N ASP A 74 3.39 15.41 -9.87
CA ASP A 74 4.62 15.41 -9.08
C ASP A 74 4.45 14.84 -7.67
N ARG A 75 3.20 14.77 -7.19
CA ARG A 75 2.80 14.43 -5.82
C ARG A 75 1.69 13.39 -5.78
N ALA A 76 1.93 12.24 -6.43
CA ALA A 76 1.04 11.08 -6.40
C ALA A 76 1.52 10.04 -5.35
N PHE A 77 0.64 9.59 -4.47
CA PHE A 77 0.98 8.70 -3.36
C PHE A 77 0.13 7.46 -3.32
N SER A 78 0.78 6.30 -3.19
CA SER A 78 0.15 5.15 -2.57
C SER A 78 0.00 5.41 -1.07
N ASN A 79 -1.14 5.03 -0.50
CA ASN A 79 -1.36 5.13 0.94
C ASN A 79 -0.70 3.98 1.73
N ALA A 80 -0.19 2.95 1.06
CA ALA A 80 0.51 1.83 1.70
C ALA A 80 1.70 1.34 0.84
N PRO A 81 2.83 0.97 1.44
CA PRO A 81 4.04 0.59 0.71
C PRO A 81 4.05 -0.89 0.30
N VAL A 82 2.90 -1.50 0.01
CA VAL A 82 2.81 -2.93 -0.35
C VAL A 82 1.57 -3.24 -1.21
N CYS A 83 1.72 -4.17 -2.16
CA CYS A 83 0.77 -4.40 -3.24
C CYS A 83 -0.68 -4.69 -2.78
N SER A 84 -0.91 -5.68 -1.92
CA SER A 84 -2.30 -6.08 -1.59
C SER A 84 -3.07 -4.97 -0.86
N VAL A 85 -2.38 -4.20 -0.03
CA VAL A 85 -2.98 -3.11 0.75
C VAL A 85 -3.19 -1.88 -0.15
N ALA A 86 -2.19 -1.53 -0.95
CA ALA A 86 -2.30 -0.42 -1.90
C ALA A 86 -3.38 -0.67 -2.96
N ARG A 87 -3.45 -1.87 -3.54
CA ARG A 87 -4.46 -2.26 -4.53
C ARG A 87 -5.86 -2.35 -3.93
N SER A 88 -5.99 -2.76 -2.66
CA SER A 88 -7.27 -2.71 -1.94
C SER A 88 -7.72 -1.27 -1.73
N THR A 89 -6.80 -0.39 -1.32
CA THR A 89 -7.07 1.05 -1.18
C THR A 89 -7.52 1.65 -2.50
N LEU A 90 -6.80 1.35 -3.59
CA LEU A 90 -7.11 1.81 -4.94
C LEU A 90 -8.52 1.37 -5.40
N VAL A 91 -8.81 0.07 -5.32
CA VAL A 91 -10.03 -0.49 -5.90
C VAL A 91 -11.28 -0.15 -5.07
N THR A 92 -11.13 0.01 -3.76
CA THR A 92 -12.23 0.38 -2.85
C THR A 92 -12.37 1.88 -2.66
N SER A 93 -11.32 2.65 -3.00
CA SER A 93 -11.24 4.09 -2.71
C SER A 93 -11.42 4.41 -1.23
N CYS A 94 -11.00 3.47 -0.36
CA CYS A 94 -11.13 3.55 1.09
C CYS A 94 -9.76 3.34 1.76
N TYR A 95 -9.51 4.04 2.86
CA TYR A 95 -8.32 3.80 3.68
C TYR A 95 -8.38 2.41 4.31
N ALA A 96 -7.32 1.63 4.13
CA ALA A 96 -7.32 0.23 4.50
C ALA A 96 -7.60 -0.04 6.00
N PRO A 97 -7.03 0.74 6.96
CA PRO A 97 -7.29 0.52 8.38
C PRO A 97 -8.73 0.84 8.81
N ARG A 98 -9.47 1.65 8.03
CA ARG A 98 -10.90 1.93 8.28
C ARG A 98 -11.79 0.72 7.95
N ILE A 99 -11.41 -0.06 6.94
CA ILE A 99 -12.25 -1.14 6.39
C ILE A 99 -11.66 -2.54 6.61
N GLY A 100 -10.61 -2.69 7.41
CA GLY A 100 -10.03 -4.00 7.74
C GLY A 100 -9.20 -4.65 6.62
N THR A 101 -8.61 -3.86 5.72
CA THR A 101 -7.84 -4.36 4.56
C THR A 101 -6.33 -4.10 4.65
N GLN A 102 -5.83 -3.71 5.82
CA GLN A 102 -4.47 -3.18 6.04
C GLN A 102 -3.36 -4.23 6.12
N PHE A 103 -3.67 -5.52 6.28
CA PHE A 103 -2.66 -6.57 6.42
C PHE A 103 -2.24 -7.16 5.07
N HIS A 104 -0.93 -7.21 4.80
CA HIS A 104 -0.44 -7.87 3.60
C HIS A 104 -0.52 -9.39 3.76
N ARG A 105 -1.05 -10.06 2.74
CA ARG A 105 -1.39 -11.49 2.81
C ARG A 105 -2.26 -11.78 4.05
N LYS A 106 -3.39 -11.06 4.13
CA LYS A 106 -4.42 -11.24 5.16
C LYS A 106 -4.74 -12.71 5.42
N GLU A 107 -5.04 -12.99 6.68
CA GLU A 107 -5.49 -14.30 7.15
C GLU A 107 -6.96 -14.55 6.78
N LYS A 108 -7.79 -13.51 6.82
CA LYS A 108 -9.20 -13.55 6.41
C LYS A 108 -9.55 -12.34 5.53
N ILE A 109 -10.32 -12.59 4.48
CA ILE A 109 -10.84 -11.55 3.58
C ILE A 109 -12.07 -10.92 4.21
N VAL A 110 -12.19 -9.60 4.15
CA VAL A 110 -13.30 -8.85 4.76
C VAL A 110 -14.38 -8.46 3.75
N PRO A 111 -15.66 -8.36 4.13
CA PRO A 111 -16.66 -7.72 3.28
C PRO A 111 -16.37 -6.23 3.10
N LEU A 112 -16.90 -5.65 2.02
CA LEU A 112 -16.91 -4.20 1.84
C LEU A 112 -17.89 -3.54 2.82
N PRO A 113 -17.74 -2.23 3.08
CA PRO A 113 -18.72 -1.50 3.86
C PRO A 113 -20.13 -1.61 3.23
N ASP A 114 -21.16 -1.63 4.07
CA ASP A 114 -22.54 -1.81 3.61
C ASP A 114 -22.92 -0.79 2.52
N GLY A 115 -23.49 -1.29 1.43
CA GLY A 115 -23.89 -0.48 0.28
C GLY A 115 -22.74 -0.02 -0.63
N GLN A 116 -21.48 -0.24 -0.26
CA GLN A 116 -20.33 0.11 -1.09
C GLN A 116 -19.91 -1.04 -2.01
N ARG A 117 -19.33 -0.68 -3.15
CA ARG A 117 -18.73 -1.60 -4.12
C ARG A 117 -17.32 -1.13 -4.46
N MET A 118 -16.53 -2.02 -5.04
CA MET A 118 -15.30 -1.61 -5.70
C MET A 118 -15.64 -0.69 -6.88
N PHE A 119 -14.84 0.37 -7.13
CA PHE A 119 -15.18 1.38 -8.15
C PHE A 119 -15.50 0.81 -9.56
N PRO A 120 -14.86 -0.29 -10.04
CA PRO A 120 -15.16 -0.86 -11.35
C PRO A 120 -16.60 -1.37 -11.48
N ALA A 121 -17.21 -1.80 -10.38
CA ALA A 121 -18.61 -2.25 -10.39
C ALA A 121 -19.58 -1.10 -10.73
N TYR A 122 -19.32 0.11 -10.26
CA TYR A 122 -20.14 1.28 -10.63
C TYR A 122 -19.98 1.63 -12.11
N LEU A 123 -18.77 1.50 -12.67
CA LEU A 123 -18.55 1.66 -14.11
C LEU A 123 -19.33 0.61 -14.92
N ARG A 124 -19.32 -0.66 -14.50
CA ARG A 124 -20.13 -1.71 -15.17
C ARG A 124 -21.62 -1.41 -15.12
N HIS A 125 -22.12 -0.98 -13.97
CA HIS A 125 -23.53 -0.57 -13.85
C HIS A 125 -23.86 0.65 -14.72
N ALA A 126 -22.88 1.50 -15.01
CA ALA A 126 -22.99 2.57 -16.00
C ALA A 126 -22.83 2.11 -17.46
N GLY A 127 -22.65 0.80 -17.72
CA GLY A 127 -22.58 0.21 -19.06
C GLY A 127 -21.18 -0.06 -19.58
N TYR A 128 -20.12 0.18 -18.79
CA TYR A 128 -18.75 -0.10 -19.19
C TYR A 128 -18.48 -1.61 -19.27
N TYR A 129 -17.65 -2.02 -20.22
CA TYR A 129 -16.98 -3.31 -20.19
C TYR A 129 -15.69 -3.19 -19.38
N THR A 130 -15.56 -3.96 -18.30
CA THR A 130 -14.45 -3.81 -17.34
C THR A 130 -13.55 -5.03 -17.33
N THR A 131 -12.23 -4.80 -17.37
CA THR A 131 -11.25 -5.88 -17.43
C THR A 131 -10.03 -5.63 -16.58
N ASN A 132 -9.45 -6.71 -16.04
CA ASN A 132 -8.20 -6.68 -15.28
C ASN A 132 -7.22 -7.76 -15.75
N ASN A 133 -6.02 -7.34 -16.12
CA ASN A 133 -4.91 -8.19 -16.55
C ASN A 133 -3.63 -7.85 -15.76
N GLN A 134 -3.18 -8.63 -14.79
CA GLN A 134 -3.71 -9.89 -14.27
C GLN A 134 -4.01 -9.81 -12.78
N LYS A 135 -3.26 -8.99 -12.04
CA LYS A 135 -3.22 -9.04 -10.58
C LYS A 135 -4.33 -8.19 -9.95
N GLU A 136 -4.93 -8.75 -8.91
CA GLU A 136 -5.89 -8.07 -8.05
C GLU A 136 -5.26 -7.82 -6.67
N ASP A 137 -4.87 -8.91 -5.99
CA ASP A 137 -4.38 -8.90 -4.60
C ASP A 137 -5.34 -8.15 -3.62
N TYR A 138 -6.66 -8.21 -3.86
CA TYR A 138 -7.64 -7.54 -3.01
C TYR A 138 -7.83 -8.22 -1.66
N ASN A 139 -7.78 -7.41 -0.61
CA ASN A 139 -7.99 -7.79 0.78
C ASN A 139 -9.48 -7.77 1.20
N ALA A 140 -10.37 -7.36 0.30
CA ALA A 140 -11.82 -7.39 0.48
C ALA A 140 -12.51 -8.40 -0.45
N ILE A 141 -13.71 -8.84 -0.08
CA ILE A 141 -14.53 -9.77 -0.86
C ILE A 141 -14.92 -9.10 -2.17
N LYS A 142 -14.40 -9.63 -3.27
CA LYS A 142 -14.73 -9.18 -4.62
C LYS A 142 -16.06 -9.80 -5.05
N THR A 143 -17.02 -8.95 -5.38
CA THR A 143 -18.31 -9.36 -5.96
C THR A 143 -18.18 -9.66 -7.46
N LYS A 144 -19.11 -10.45 -8.02
CA LYS A 144 -19.06 -10.86 -9.45
C LYS A 144 -19.24 -9.69 -10.42
N ASP A 145 -19.85 -8.61 -9.95
CA ASP A 145 -20.09 -7.39 -10.69
C ASP A 145 -18.86 -6.46 -10.73
N VAL A 146 -17.67 -6.84 -10.23
CA VAL A 146 -16.48 -5.98 -10.32
C VAL A 146 -15.84 -6.01 -11.71
N TRP A 147 -15.65 -7.19 -12.30
CA TRP A 147 -14.99 -7.36 -13.60
C TRP A 147 -15.84 -8.21 -14.55
N ASP A 148 -15.92 -7.81 -15.83
CA ASP A 148 -16.41 -8.71 -16.87
C ASP A 148 -15.39 -9.82 -17.15
N GLU A 149 -14.10 -9.47 -17.14
CA GLU A 149 -13.02 -10.44 -17.23
C GLU A 149 -11.82 -10.04 -16.35
N SER A 150 -11.31 -10.99 -15.56
CA SER A 150 -10.08 -10.83 -14.80
C SER A 150 -9.21 -12.06 -14.97
N SER A 151 -8.18 -11.94 -15.81
CA SER A 151 -7.27 -13.04 -16.16
C SER A 151 -6.03 -12.50 -16.88
N GLY A 152 -4.99 -13.32 -17.05
CA GLY A 152 -3.83 -12.99 -17.89
C GLY A 152 -4.14 -12.82 -19.38
N LYS A 153 -5.41 -13.00 -19.80
CA LYS A 153 -5.91 -12.83 -21.17
C LYS A 153 -7.02 -11.77 -21.26
N ALA A 154 -7.34 -11.10 -20.15
CA ALA A 154 -8.42 -10.13 -20.10
C ALA A 154 -8.09 -8.93 -20.98
N HIS A 155 -9.05 -8.51 -21.81
CA HIS A 155 -8.84 -7.45 -22.78
C HIS A 155 -10.16 -6.78 -23.17
N TRP A 156 -10.12 -5.48 -23.46
CA TRP A 156 -11.28 -4.71 -23.91
C TRP A 156 -11.88 -5.15 -25.26
N ARG A 157 -11.21 -6.02 -26.02
CA ARG A 157 -11.63 -6.47 -27.37
C ARG A 157 -12.92 -7.31 -27.35
N LYS A 158 -13.31 -7.83 -26.18
CA LYS A 158 -14.54 -8.63 -26.02
C LYS A 158 -15.78 -7.77 -25.70
N ARG A 159 -15.65 -6.45 -25.61
CA ARG A 159 -16.78 -5.53 -25.42
C ARG A 159 -17.69 -5.50 -26.65
N LYS A 160 -18.93 -5.05 -26.47
CA LYS A 160 -19.85 -4.83 -27.60
C LYS A 160 -19.40 -3.62 -28.44
N ALA A 161 -19.76 -3.59 -29.72
CA ALA A 161 -19.48 -2.43 -30.56
C ALA A 161 -20.05 -1.14 -29.96
N GLY A 162 -19.24 -0.08 -29.90
CA GLY A 162 -19.60 1.22 -29.30
C GLY A 162 -19.70 1.23 -27.77
N GLN A 163 -19.47 0.10 -27.08
CA GLN A 163 -19.49 0.06 -25.63
C GLN A 163 -18.21 0.70 -25.06
N PRO A 164 -18.31 1.63 -24.08
CA PRO A 164 -17.14 2.16 -23.41
C PRO A 164 -16.48 1.07 -22.55
N PHE A 165 -15.18 1.19 -22.29
CA PHE A 165 -14.46 0.21 -21.49
C PHE A 165 -13.55 0.83 -20.43
N PHE A 166 -13.31 0.04 -19.38
CA PHE A 166 -12.23 0.26 -18.45
C PHE A 166 -11.33 -0.98 -18.42
N HIS A 167 -10.05 -0.79 -18.68
CA HIS A 167 -9.05 -1.85 -18.67
C HIS A 167 -7.92 -1.53 -17.71
N GLN A 168 -7.64 -2.45 -16.79
CA GLN A 168 -6.48 -2.40 -15.93
C GLN A 168 -5.45 -3.40 -16.42
N GLN A 169 -4.23 -2.94 -16.67
CA GLN A 169 -3.07 -3.72 -17.07
C GLN A 169 -1.95 -3.52 -16.05
N SER A 170 -1.44 -4.60 -15.46
CA SER A 170 -0.21 -4.59 -14.65
C SER A 170 0.99 -4.99 -15.53
N SER A 171 2.21 -4.53 -15.18
CA SER A 171 3.47 -4.74 -15.93
C SER A 171 4.06 -6.16 -15.84
N TYR A 172 3.22 -7.21 -15.86
CA TYR A 172 3.61 -8.62 -15.94
C TYR A 172 4.77 -9.07 -15.02
N ASN A 173 4.86 -8.57 -13.79
CA ASN A 173 5.94 -8.81 -12.81
C ASN A 173 7.34 -8.29 -13.20
N VAL A 174 7.50 -7.51 -14.26
CA VAL A 174 8.83 -7.08 -14.74
C VAL A 174 9.60 -6.29 -13.68
N CYS A 175 8.92 -5.36 -13.00
CA CYS A 175 9.49 -4.52 -11.94
C CYS A 175 9.23 -5.05 -10.52
N HIS A 176 8.45 -6.13 -10.37
CA HIS A 176 8.11 -6.70 -9.08
C HIS A 176 9.35 -7.25 -8.35
N GLU A 177 9.39 -7.21 -7.02
CA GLU A 177 10.55 -7.56 -6.18
C GLU A 177 11.21 -8.90 -6.52
N SER A 178 10.43 -9.87 -7.00
CA SER A 178 10.94 -11.14 -7.51
C SER A 178 11.98 -11.00 -8.63
N SER A 179 11.96 -9.90 -9.41
CA SER A 179 12.97 -9.64 -10.45
C SER A 179 14.36 -9.36 -9.88
N LEU A 180 14.43 -9.00 -8.60
CA LEU A 180 15.65 -8.74 -7.83
C LEU A 180 16.01 -9.90 -6.89
N HIS A 181 15.22 -10.97 -6.85
CA HIS A 181 15.55 -12.21 -6.14
C HIS A 181 16.43 -13.10 -7.03
N PHE A 182 17.70 -12.74 -7.14
CA PHE A 182 18.68 -13.48 -7.94
C PHE A 182 19.83 -14.02 -7.08
N PRO A 183 20.37 -15.21 -7.40
CA PRO A 183 21.58 -15.71 -6.76
C PRO A 183 22.81 -14.91 -7.23
N ALA A 184 23.89 -14.94 -6.44
CA ALA A 184 25.16 -14.26 -6.77
C ALA A 184 25.70 -14.62 -8.16
N GLU A 185 25.46 -15.85 -8.64
CA GLU A 185 25.86 -16.31 -9.97
C GLU A 185 25.26 -15.46 -11.11
N THR A 186 24.08 -14.88 -10.93
CA THR A 186 23.46 -13.99 -11.92
C THR A 186 24.28 -12.72 -12.15
N MET A 187 25.05 -12.26 -11.15
CA MET A 187 25.92 -11.08 -11.28
C MET A 187 27.06 -11.27 -12.27
N LYS A 188 27.35 -12.51 -12.70
CA LYS A 188 28.31 -12.80 -13.78
C LYS A 188 27.77 -12.39 -15.16
N THR A 189 26.46 -12.23 -15.30
CA THR A 189 25.82 -11.71 -16.51
C THR A 189 25.73 -10.18 -16.41
N PRO A 190 26.38 -9.42 -17.32
CA PRO A 190 26.31 -7.96 -17.32
C PRO A 190 24.88 -7.45 -17.47
N THR A 191 24.58 -6.35 -16.80
CA THR A 191 23.38 -5.53 -17.02
C THR A 191 23.56 -4.64 -18.25
N GLU A 192 22.47 -4.19 -18.85
CA GLU A 192 22.51 -3.18 -19.93
C GLU A 192 22.91 -1.81 -19.37
N THR A 193 22.40 -1.47 -18.18
CA THR A 193 22.87 -0.32 -17.41
C THR A 193 24.23 -0.63 -16.81
N ASP A 194 25.20 0.28 -16.96
CA ASP A 194 26.49 0.16 -16.29
C ASP A 194 26.33 0.32 -14.75
N PRO A 195 26.69 -0.69 -13.93
CA PRO A 195 26.66 -0.58 -12.46
C PRO A 195 27.48 0.58 -11.89
N ALA A 196 28.50 1.08 -12.59
CA ALA A 196 29.26 2.25 -12.17
C ALA A 196 28.46 3.57 -12.33
N SER A 197 27.47 3.59 -13.23
CA SER A 197 26.68 4.79 -13.56
C SER A 197 25.51 5.06 -12.62
N VAL A 198 25.11 4.08 -11.80
CA VAL A 198 23.94 4.19 -10.92
C VAL A 198 24.23 5.01 -9.66
N SER A 199 23.24 5.78 -9.22
CA SER A 199 23.28 6.52 -7.96
C SER A 199 22.56 5.73 -6.87
N LEU A 200 23.24 5.48 -5.76
CA LEU A 200 22.72 4.71 -4.64
C LEU A 200 22.10 5.64 -3.60
N ALA A 201 21.00 5.21 -2.97
CA ALA A 201 20.47 5.90 -1.81
C ALA A 201 21.50 5.92 -0.67
N PRO A 202 21.64 7.02 0.11
CA PRO A 202 22.64 7.14 1.17
C PRO A 202 22.57 6.06 2.26
N ILE A 203 21.39 5.46 2.46
CA ILE A 203 21.16 4.37 3.40
C ILE A 203 21.77 3.03 2.95
N HIS A 204 22.16 2.91 1.68
CA HIS A 204 22.71 1.66 1.13
C HIS A 204 24.24 1.67 1.15
N PRO A 205 24.89 0.53 1.43
CA PRO A 205 26.33 0.40 1.27
C PRO A 205 26.71 0.39 -0.22
N ASP A 206 27.80 1.08 -0.55
CA ASP A 206 28.33 1.11 -1.91
C ASP A 206 29.15 -0.16 -2.18
N THR A 207 28.47 -1.24 -2.56
CA THR A 207 29.05 -2.54 -2.89
C THR A 207 28.77 -2.92 -4.35
N PRO A 208 29.54 -3.86 -4.93
CA PRO A 208 29.22 -4.43 -6.24
C PRO A 208 27.80 -5.03 -6.30
N THR A 209 27.32 -5.62 -5.21
CA THR A 209 25.97 -6.21 -5.10
C THR A 209 24.89 -5.13 -5.19
N PHE A 210 25.01 -4.03 -4.44
CA PHE A 210 24.05 -2.93 -4.51
C PHE A 210 24.08 -2.24 -5.87
N ARG A 211 25.28 -1.93 -6.40
CA ARG A 211 25.41 -1.34 -7.75
C ARG A 211 24.77 -2.21 -8.84
N TYR A 212 25.02 -3.52 -8.81
CA TYR A 212 24.39 -4.46 -9.73
C TYR A 212 22.86 -4.50 -9.57
N THR A 213 22.37 -4.49 -8.32
CA THR A 213 20.93 -4.52 -8.02
C THR A 213 20.21 -3.29 -8.58
N TYR A 214 20.78 -2.09 -8.40
CA TYR A 214 20.26 -0.84 -8.98
C TYR A 214 20.28 -0.87 -10.51
N ALA A 215 21.40 -1.26 -11.12
CA ALA A 215 21.55 -1.35 -12.58
C ALA A 215 20.54 -2.34 -13.19
N ARG A 216 20.38 -3.51 -12.57
CA ARG A 216 19.40 -4.51 -12.98
C ARG A 216 17.98 -3.95 -12.88
N TYR A 217 17.67 -3.17 -11.85
CA TYR A 217 16.36 -2.57 -11.72
C TYR A 217 16.12 -1.48 -12.79
N HIS A 218 17.12 -0.67 -13.13
CA HIS A 218 17.03 0.27 -14.26
C HIS A 218 16.70 -0.46 -15.58
N ASP A 219 17.28 -1.65 -15.82
CA ASP A 219 16.96 -2.47 -16.99
C ASP A 219 15.51 -2.99 -16.95
N ARG A 220 14.97 -3.29 -15.76
CA ARG A 220 13.54 -3.66 -15.61
C ARG A 220 12.62 -2.48 -15.91
N ILE A 221 12.98 -1.26 -15.50
CA ILE A 221 12.21 -0.06 -15.82
C ILE A 221 12.15 0.18 -17.34
N ARG A 222 13.26 0.00 -18.07
CA ARG A 222 13.25 0.14 -19.54
C ARG A 222 12.36 -0.90 -20.22
N GLU A 223 12.41 -2.16 -19.77
CA GLU A 223 11.52 -3.20 -20.29
C GLU A 223 10.04 -2.90 -19.97
N MET A 224 9.75 -2.39 -18.78
CA MET A 224 8.40 -1.96 -18.41
C MET A 224 7.89 -0.80 -19.27
N ASP A 225 8.73 0.19 -19.57
CA ASP A 225 8.37 1.29 -20.50
C ASP A 225 8.09 0.76 -21.91
N ARG A 226 8.84 -0.24 -22.39
CA ARG A 226 8.60 -0.91 -23.67
C ARG A 226 7.22 -1.58 -23.71
N GLN A 227 6.83 -2.30 -22.65
CA GLN A 227 5.52 -2.95 -22.54
C GLN A 227 4.37 -1.93 -22.49
N ILE A 228 4.60 -0.77 -21.87
CA ILE A 228 3.64 0.34 -21.90
C ILE A 228 3.48 0.87 -23.33
N GLY A 229 4.59 1.08 -24.05
CA GLY A 229 4.57 1.45 -25.47
C GLY A 229 3.70 0.52 -26.31
N GLU A 230 3.89 -0.80 -26.18
CA GLU A 230 3.09 -1.80 -26.90
C GLU A 230 1.59 -1.72 -26.62
N MET A 231 1.19 -1.34 -25.40
CA MET A 231 -0.23 -1.20 -25.06
C MET A 231 -0.84 0.08 -25.64
N ILE A 232 -0.05 1.16 -25.68
CA ILE A 232 -0.47 2.44 -26.28
C ILE A 232 -0.58 2.28 -27.79
N ASP A 233 0.37 1.61 -28.42
CA ASP A 233 0.36 1.36 -29.86
C ASP A 233 -0.87 0.54 -30.26
N GLN A 234 -1.27 -0.46 -29.46
CA GLN A 234 -2.52 -1.20 -29.69
C GLN A 234 -3.77 -0.30 -29.63
N LEU A 235 -3.86 0.65 -28.69
CA LEU A 235 -4.96 1.62 -28.66
C LEU A 235 -4.96 2.51 -29.91
N ALA A 236 -3.78 2.90 -30.39
CA ALA A 236 -3.63 3.74 -31.58
C ALA A 236 -4.03 2.99 -32.85
N GLU A 237 -3.53 1.76 -33.03
CA GLU A 237 -3.84 0.88 -34.17
C GLU A 237 -5.33 0.54 -34.27
N GLU A 238 -6.00 0.40 -33.13
CA GLU A 238 -7.45 0.17 -33.07
C GLU A 238 -8.29 1.46 -33.20
N GLY A 239 -7.64 2.63 -33.31
CA GLY A 239 -8.32 3.93 -33.40
C GLY A 239 -9.05 4.33 -32.12
N LEU A 240 -8.64 3.80 -30.96
CA LEU A 240 -9.26 4.04 -29.65
C LEU A 240 -8.53 5.11 -28.82
N LEU A 241 -7.30 5.44 -29.21
CA LEU A 241 -6.44 6.31 -28.41
C LEU A 241 -7.05 7.70 -28.16
N GLU A 242 -7.73 8.30 -29.14
CA GLU A 242 -8.37 9.61 -28.98
C GLU A 242 -9.73 9.59 -28.28
N ASP A 243 -10.16 8.43 -27.80
CA ASP A 243 -11.32 8.26 -26.92
C ASP A 243 -10.94 7.67 -25.55
N THR A 244 -9.64 7.53 -25.25
CA THR A 244 -9.16 6.78 -24.08
C THR A 244 -8.25 7.62 -23.19
N PHE A 245 -8.66 7.83 -21.93
CA PHE A 245 -7.72 8.28 -20.90
C PHE A 245 -6.78 7.14 -20.53
N VAL A 246 -5.48 7.41 -20.56
CA VAL A 246 -4.45 6.44 -20.16
C VAL A 246 -3.76 6.95 -18.90
N PHE A 247 -3.95 6.24 -17.80
CA PHE A 247 -3.29 6.51 -16.52
C PHE A 247 -2.12 5.55 -16.38
N TYR A 248 -0.90 6.08 -16.35
CA TYR A 248 0.28 5.34 -15.93
C TYR A 248 0.59 5.68 -14.47
N PHE A 249 0.81 4.65 -13.64
CA PHE A 249 1.32 4.82 -12.27
C PHE A 249 1.98 3.56 -11.70
N GLY A 250 2.76 3.69 -10.63
CA GLY A 250 3.24 2.55 -9.83
C GLY A 250 2.20 2.13 -8.77
N ASP A 251 2.03 0.84 -8.44
CA ASP A 251 1.05 0.41 -7.41
C ASP A 251 1.45 0.75 -5.97
N HIS A 252 2.74 0.89 -5.71
CA HIS A 252 3.32 1.59 -4.56
C HIS A 252 4.78 1.91 -4.87
N GLY A 253 5.45 2.63 -3.96
CA GLY A 253 6.82 3.05 -4.18
C GLY A 253 7.81 1.89 -4.04
N GLY A 254 8.67 1.79 -5.04
CA GLY A 254 10.00 1.17 -5.02
C GLY A 254 10.07 -0.34 -4.77
N VAL A 255 11.25 -0.89 -5.04
CA VAL A 255 11.57 -2.32 -4.86
C VAL A 255 12.88 -2.57 -4.12
N LEU A 256 13.74 -1.55 -4.05
CA LEU A 256 15.07 -1.65 -3.45
C LEU A 256 14.98 -1.67 -1.92
N PRO A 257 16.02 -2.16 -1.21
CA PRO A 257 15.98 -2.24 0.24
C PRO A 257 15.53 -0.94 0.92
N GLY A 258 14.61 -1.00 1.87
CA GLY A 258 14.05 0.20 2.51
C GLY A 258 12.92 0.93 1.75
N SER A 259 12.51 0.49 0.56
CA SER A 259 11.34 1.07 -0.14
C SER A 259 10.05 0.27 0.12
N LYS A 260 9.83 -0.82 -0.62
CA LYS A 260 8.69 -1.73 -0.43
C LYS A 260 8.62 -2.22 1.02
N GLY A 261 7.47 -2.06 1.63
CA GLY A 261 7.19 -2.46 2.99
C GLY A 261 7.65 -1.45 4.06
N TYR A 262 8.03 -0.23 3.67
CA TYR A 262 8.40 0.86 4.58
C TYR A 262 7.70 2.15 4.18
N ILE A 263 7.22 2.91 5.16
CA ILE A 263 6.40 4.11 4.94
C ILE A 263 7.23 5.36 4.57
N TRP A 264 8.47 5.15 4.15
CA TRP A 264 9.36 6.17 3.60
C TRP A 264 8.86 6.67 2.24
N GLU A 265 9.38 7.80 1.80
CA GLU A 265 9.00 8.48 0.58
C GLU A 265 9.19 7.56 -0.63
N ARG A 266 10.32 6.84 -0.67
CA ARG A 266 10.61 5.82 -1.68
C ARG A 266 9.61 4.66 -1.69
N GLY A 267 8.92 4.38 -0.58
CA GLY A 267 7.90 3.34 -0.45
C GLY A 267 6.48 3.79 -0.82
N LEU A 268 6.23 5.11 -0.89
CA LEU A 268 4.89 5.68 -1.07
C LEU A 268 4.73 6.55 -2.32
N HIS A 269 5.78 7.27 -2.71
CA HIS A 269 5.75 8.24 -3.81
C HIS A 269 5.86 7.53 -5.16
N VAL A 270 4.73 7.41 -5.84
CA VAL A 270 4.64 6.70 -7.12
C VAL A 270 4.81 7.67 -8.28
N PRO A 271 5.35 7.22 -9.44
CA PRO A 271 5.26 8.01 -10.65
C PRO A 271 3.79 8.04 -11.09
N MET A 272 3.32 9.16 -11.64
CA MET A 272 1.99 9.18 -12.26
C MET A 272 1.92 10.16 -13.44
N VAL A 273 1.40 9.67 -14.57
CA VAL A 273 1.12 10.42 -15.78
C VAL A 273 -0.28 10.06 -16.27
N VAL A 274 -1.08 11.06 -16.63
CA VAL A 274 -2.41 10.85 -17.21
C VAL A 274 -2.45 11.47 -18.60
N ARG A 275 -2.49 10.63 -19.63
CA ARG A 275 -2.75 11.07 -21.00
C ARG A 275 -4.23 11.40 -21.16
N VAL A 276 -4.51 12.57 -21.69
CA VAL A 276 -5.85 13.06 -21.97
C VAL A 276 -6.13 12.87 -23.46
N PRO A 277 -7.22 12.17 -23.84
CA PRO A 277 -7.55 11.98 -25.26
C PRO A 277 -8.20 13.24 -25.85
N GLU A 278 -7.92 13.55 -27.12
CA GLU A 278 -8.37 14.79 -27.76
C GLU A 278 -9.89 14.97 -27.72
N ASN A 279 -10.67 13.90 -27.91
CA ASN A 279 -12.13 13.99 -27.93
C ASN A 279 -12.72 14.37 -26.56
N TRP A 280 -11.95 14.17 -25.47
CA TRP A 280 -12.39 14.43 -24.09
C TRP A 280 -11.59 15.50 -23.37
N LYS A 281 -10.77 16.28 -24.09
CA LYS A 281 -9.98 17.35 -23.48
C LYS A 281 -10.80 18.38 -22.72
N HIS A 282 -12.05 18.59 -23.10
CA HIS A 282 -12.99 19.49 -22.42
C HIS A 282 -13.34 19.06 -20.98
N LEU A 283 -13.03 17.81 -20.59
CA LEU A 283 -13.18 17.32 -19.21
C LEU A 283 -11.98 17.66 -18.32
N VAL A 284 -10.93 18.27 -18.87
CA VAL A 284 -9.69 18.61 -18.17
C VAL A 284 -9.35 20.08 -18.45
N GLU A 285 -9.37 20.90 -17.40
CA GLU A 285 -9.03 22.33 -17.49
C GLU A 285 -7.52 22.54 -17.29
N ALA A 286 -6.71 21.97 -18.18
CA ALA A 286 -5.26 22.11 -18.13
C ALA A 286 -4.63 21.87 -19.51
N GLU A 287 -3.54 22.60 -19.80
CA GLU A 287 -2.74 22.40 -21.00
C GLU A 287 -1.94 21.09 -20.91
N PHE A 288 -1.68 20.46 -22.04
CA PHE A 288 -0.86 19.24 -22.08
C PHE A 288 0.60 19.53 -21.72
N GLY A 289 1.24 18.58 -21.05
CA GLY A 289 2.56 18.75 -20.44
C GLY A 289 2.55 19.47 -19.09
N THR A 290 1.38 19.89 -18.59
CA THR A 290 1.28 20.54 -17.27
C THR A 290 1.72 19.60 -16.15
N ARG A 291 2.55 20.11 -15.24
CA ARG A 291 2.90 19.44 -14.00
C ARG A 291 1.95 19.84 -12.88
N VAL A 292 1.18 18.88 -12.39
CA VAL A 292 0.27 19.02 -11.24
C VAL A 292 1.08 18.88 -9.96
N LYS A 293 1.04 19.93 -9.13
CA LYS A 293 1.79 20.03 -7.87
C LYS A 293 0.99 19.55 -6.66
N GLY A 294 -0.33 19.49 -6.80
CA GLY A 294 -1.25 19.03 -5.77
C GLY A 294 -1.09 17.56 -5.42
N PHE A 295 -1.40 17.24 -4.16
CA PHE A 295 -1.36 15.87 -3.68
C PHE A 295 -2.53 15.06 -4.22
N VAL A 296 -2.22 13.91 -4.82
CA VAL A 296 -3.18 12.89 -5.27
C VAL A 296 -2.89 11.57 -4.58
N ASN A 297 -3.92 10.91 -4.10
CA ASN A 297 -3.82 9.67 -3.35
C ASN A 297 -4.54 8.53 -4.07
N PHE A 298 -4.23 7.29 -3.72
CA PHE A 298 -4.90 6.13 -4.31
C PHE A 298 -6.41 6.09 -4.05
N VAL A 299 -6.84 6.61 -2.89
CA VAL A 299 -8.28 6.77 -2.60
C VAL A 299 -9.00 7.70 -3.59
N ASP A 300 -8.27 8.57 -4.30
CA ASP A 300 -8.83 9.56 -5.25
C ASP A 300 -9.06 8.97 -6.66
N MET A 301 -8.44 7.82 -6.98
CA MET A 301 -8.42 7.25 -8.34
C MET A 301 -9.81 6.76 -8.79
N GLY A 302 -10.50 6.00 -7.94
CA GLY A 302 -11.87 5.55 -8.21
C GLY A 302 -12.85 6.72 -8.40
N PRO A 303 -12.95 7.68 -7.45
CA PRO A 303 -13.73 8.91 -7.62
C PRO A 303 -13.45 9.64 -8.94
N THR A 304 -12.18 9.70 -9.36
CA THR A 304 -11.78 10.38 -10.59
C THR A 304 -12.33 9.70 -11.83
N LEU A 305 -12.27 8.36 -11.91
CA LEU A 305 -12.83 7.62 -13.05
C LEU A 305 -14.35 7.71 -13.12
N LEU A 306 -15.01 7.64 -11.97
CA LEU A 306 -16.47 7.81 -11.91
C LEU A 306 -16.87 9.21 -12.38
N ASN A 307 -16.19 10.26 -11.91
CA ASN A 307 -16.46 11.63 -12.33
C ASN A 307 -16.22 11.85 -13.84
N LEU A 308 -15.12 11.33 -14.39
CA LEU A 308 -14.83 11.38 -15.83
C LEU A 308 -15.88 10.61 -16.66
N ALA A 309 -16.46 9.55 -16.11
CA ALA A 309 -17.53 8.78 -16.75
C ALA A 309 -18.91 9.44 -16.62
N GLY A 310 -19.03 10.54 -15.88
CA GLY A 310 -20.32 11.16 -15.53
C GLY A 310 -21.17 10.27 -14.60
N VAL A 311 -20.52 9.49 -13.74
CA VAL A 311 -21.14 8.67 -12.69
C VAL A 311 -20.92 9.34 -11.33
N ASP A 312 -21.98 9.45 -10.54
CA ASP A 312 -21.90 10.05 -9.21
C ASP A 312 -20.95 9.25 -8.31
N VAL A 313 -20.10 9.97 -7.57
CA VAL A 313 -19.19 9.34 -6.60
C VAL A 313 -20.01 8.86 -5.39
N PRO A 314 -19.99 7.56 -5.06
CA PRO A 314 -20.76 7.00 -3.95
C PRO A 314 -20.36 7.59 -2.59
N GLN A 315 -21.33 7.68 -1.69
CA GLN A 315 -21.04 8.03 -0.29
C GLN A 315 -20.16 6.94 0.36
N GLY A 316 -19.16 7.38 1.14
CA GLY A 316 -18.31 6.50 1.94
C GLY A 316 -16.99 6.09 1.28
N PHE A 317 -16.70 6.56 0.07
CA PHE A 317 -15.34 6.68 -0.43
C PHE A 317 -14.59 7.75 0.36
N ASP A 318 -13.30 7.53 0.63
CA ASP A 318 -12.46 8.46 1.39
C ASP A 318 -11.77 9.51 0.52
N GLY A 319 -11.65 9.25 -0.79
CA GLY A 319 -11.02 10.16 -1.75
C GLY A 319 -12.00 11.03 -2.53
N ARG A 320 -11.45 11.94 -3.32
CA ARG A 320 -12.18 12.91 -4.14
C ARG A 320 -11.59 13.02 -5.55
N PRO A 321 -12.40 13.26 -6.59
CA PRO A 321 -11.91 13.31 -7.96
C PRO A 321 -10.84 14.40 -8.13
N PHE A 322 -9.77 14.12 -8.90
CA PHE A 322 -8.75 15.10 -9.27
C PHE A 322 -8.78 15.47 -10.76
N LEU A 323 -9.69 14.87 -11.53
CA LEU A 323 -10.02 15.23 -12.92
C LEU A 323 -11.53 15.08 -13.14
N GLY A 324 -12.01 15.65 -14.25
CA GLY A 324 -13.39 15.54 -14.70
C GLY A 324 -14.24 16.76 -14.36
N LYS A 325 -15.55 16.62 -14.57
CA LYS A 325 -16.50 17.72 -14.45
C LYS A 325 -16.42 18.37 -13.07
N GLY A 326 -16.30 19.71 -13.05
CA GLY A 326 -16.30 20.51 -11.82
C GLY A 326 -15.00 20.46 -11.01
N VAL A 327 -13.95 19.81 -11.49
CA VAL A 327 -12.63 19.79 -10.85
C VAL A 327 -11.71 20.78 -11.56
N THR A 328 -11.22 21.78 -10.84
CA THR A 328 -10.28 22.77 -11.39
C THR A 328 -8.84 22.43 -11.02
N LEU A 329 -7.90 22.83 -11.88
CA LEU A 329 -6.47 22.63 -11.61
C LEU A 329 -6.02 23.36 -10.33
N ASP A 330 -6.58 24.54 -10.05
CA ASP A 330 -6.28 25.31 -8.83
C ASP A 330 -6.73 24.58 -7.57
N GLU A 331 -7.93 23.98 -7.59
CA GLU A 331 -8.42 23.15 -6.46
C GLU A 331 -7.48 21.97 -6.23
N VAL A 332 -7.08 21.26 -7.29
CA VAL A 332 -6.17 20.12 -7.17
C VAL A 332 -4.80 20.57 -6.66
N ASN A 333 -4.23 21.65 -7.20
CA ASN A 333 -2.94 22.19 -6.77
C ASN A 333 -2.95 22.74 -5.35
N SER A 334 -4.12 23.07 -4.79
CA SER A 334 -4.25 23.48 -3.38
C SER A 334 -4.18 22.31 -2.39
N ARG A 335 -4.31 21.06 -2.86
CA ARG A 335 -4.22 19.86 -2.01
C ARG A 335 -2.78 19.68 -1.56
N ASP A 336 -2.55 19.71 -0.25
CA ASP A 336 -1.20 19.71 0.33
C ASP A 336 -0.92 18.53 1.27
N GLU A 337 -1.85 17.59 1.44
CA GLU A 337 -1.76 16.49 2.41
C GLU A 337 -1.88 15.08 1.81
N THR A 338 -1.15 14.12 2.41
CA THR A 338 -1.35 12.67 2.25
C THR A 338 -1.24 11.96 3.59
N PHE A 339 -2.00 10.86 3.72
CA PHE A 339 -2.00 9.95 4.86
C PHE A 339 -1.57 8.56 4.40
N ALA A 340 -0.66 7.93 5.13
CA ALA A 340 -0.17 6.60 4.83
C ALA A 340 -0.15 5.69 6.06
N TYR A 341 -0.17 4.39 5.79
CA TYR A 341 -0.19 3.33 6.81
C TYR A 341 0.65 2.12 6.40
N ALA A 342 1.31 1.54 7.39
CA ALA A 342 1.97 0.26 7.33
C ALA A 342 1.65 -0.55 8.59
N ASP A 343 1.28 -1.80 8.39
CA ASP A 343 0.88 -2.74 9.44
C ASP A 343 1.74 -4.01 9.31
N ARG A 344 1.12 -5.20 9.41
CA ARG A 344 1.80 -6.46 9.13
C ARG A 344 2.09 -6.65 7.65
N PHE A 345 3.35 -6.94 7.34
CA PHE A 345 3.81 -7.40 6.05
C PHE A 345 4.37 -8.82 6.13
N ASP A 346 3.60 -9.77 5.60
CA ASP A 346 3.85 -11.20 5.75
C ASP A 346 3.94 -11.59 7.23
N GLU A 347 5.04 -12.15 7.69
CA GLU A 347 5.25 -12.51 9.09
C GLU A 347 5.68 -11.32 9.97
N LYS A 348 6.10 -10.20 9.38
CA LYS A 348 6.65 -9.04 10.10
C LYS A 348 5.51 -8.11 10.52
N TYR A 349 5.25 -8.04 11.81
CA TYR A 349 4.33 -7.07 12.38
C TYR A 349 5.03 -5.75 12.64
N ASP A 350 4.34 -4.69 12.25
CA ASP A 350 4.69 -3.32 12.58
C ASP A 350 3.40 -2.50 12.70
N LEU A 351 3.48 -1.29 13.26
CA LEU A 351 2.39 -0.32 13.21
C LEU A 351 2.99 1.07 13.04
N VAL A 352 2.94 1.57 11.81
CA VAL A 352 3.47 2.88 11.44
C VAL A 352 2.42 3.67 10.68
N ARG A 353 2.32 4.95 11.01
CA ARG A 353 1.47 5.92 10.30
C ARG A 353 2.31 7.11 9.89
N ALA A 354 1.97 7.70 8.76
CA ALA A 354 2.62 8.92 8.30
C ALA A 354 1.60 9.92 7.78
N LEU A 355 1.86 11.20 8.03
CA LEU A 355 1.15 12.31 7.43
C LEU A 355 2.19 13.24 6.82
N ARG A 356 2.04 13.58 5.54
CA ARG A 356 2.85 14.61 4.90
C ARG A 356 1.95 15.79 4.57
N LYS A 357 2.44 17.00 4.89
CA LYS A 357 1.83 18.29 4.58
C LYS A 357 2.89 19.18 3.92
N GLY A 358 2.71 19.50 2.64
CA GLY A 358 3.71 20.24 1.86
C GLY A 358 5.07 19.51 1.85
N ASN A 359 6.11 20.13 2.40
CA ASN A 359 7.46 19.54 2.45
C ASN A 359 7.72 18.74 3.74
N LEU A 360 6.88 18.92 4.77
CA LEU A 360 7.06 18.24 6.04
C LEU A 360 6.35 16.89 6.05
N LYS A 361 7.05 15.86 6.50
CA LYS A 361 6.48 14.53 6.72
C LYS A 361 6.70 14.10 8.16
N TYR A 362 5.61 13.79 8.84
CA TYR A 362 5.60 13.25 10.19
C TYR A 362 5.33 11.76 10.14
N MET A 363 6.13 10.99 10.86
CA MET A 363 6.03 9.55 10.99
C MET A 363 5.86 9.17 12.47
N ARG A 364 4.93 8.26 12.74
CA ARG A 364 4.63 7.73 14.07
C ARG A 364 4.85 6.22 14.06
N SER A 365 5.86 5.77 14.81
CA SER A 365 6.13 4.36 15.06
C SER A 365 5.54 3.98 16.42
N TYR A 366 4.45 3.21 16.42
CA TYR A 366 3.78 2.81 17.66
C TYR A 366 4.50 1.67 18.41
N GLN A 367 5.47 1.03 17.76
CA GLN A 367 6.36 0.02 18.34
C GLN A 367 7.84 0.40 18.06
N PRO A 368 8.36 1.48 18.66
CA PRO A 368 9.68 2.04 18.34
C PRO A 368 10.87 1.11 18.64
N PHE A 369 10.70 0.15 19.55
CA PHE A 369 11.70 -0.87 19.84
C PHE A 369 11.89 -1.87 18.68
N ASN A 370 10.93 -1.96 17.74
CA ASN A 370 11.15 -2.68 16.48
C ASN A 370 12.15 -1.93 15.60
N PHE A 371 12.76 -2.67 14.68
CA PHE A 371 13.66 -2.12 13.67
C PHE A 371 13.31 -2.61 12.27
N ASP A 372 13.74 -1.87 11.26
CA ASP A 372 13.28 -2.07 9.89
C ASP A 372 13.81 -3.38 9.28
N GLY A 373 15.02 -3.80 9.66
CA GLY A 373 15.68 -5.04 9.24
C GLY A 373 15.31 -6.31 9.99
N LEU A 374 14.20 -6.32 10.75
CA LEU A 374 13.63 -7.54 11.31
C LEU A 374 13.36 -8.57 10.19
N GLN A 375 13.58 -9.85 10.49
CA GLN A 375 13.44 -10.93 9.51
C GLN A 375 12.08 -10.92 8.80
N ASN A 376 12.15 -10.95 7.47
CA ASN A 376 11.05 -11.25 6.54
C ASN A 376 11.59 -12.15 5.42
N ASP A 377 11.17 -13.40 5.37
CA ASP A 377 11.70 -14.47 4.52
C ASP A 377 11.58 -14.16 3.03
N TYR A 378 10.54 -13.45 2.60
CA TYR A 378 10.42 -13.10 1.20
C TYR A 378 11.45 -12.04 0.79
N ARG A 379 11.61 -10.98 1.60
CA ARG A 379 12.58 -9.90 1.34
C ARG A 379 14.02 -10.38 1.40
N TYR A 380 14.35 -11.23 2.36
CA TYR A 380 15.70 -11.76 2.53
C TYR A 380 16.09 -12.79 1.45
N LYS A 381 15.24 -13.08 0.46
CA LYS A 381 15.68 -13.74 -0.79
C LYS A 381 16.49 -12.83 -1.71
N MET A 382 16.43 -11.52 -1.50
CA MET A 382 17.21 -10.55 -2.24
C MET A 382 18.64 -10.50 -1.67
N LEU A 383 19.62 -10.79 -2.51
CA LEU A 383 21.03 -10.81 -2.12
C LEU A 383 21.51 -9.50 -1.47
N ALA A 384 20.98 -8.35 -1.92
CA ALA A 384 21.30 -7.04 -1.34
C ALA A 384 20.84 -6.90 0.13
N TYR A 385 19.68 -7.46 0.50
CA TYR A 385 19.22 -7.47 1.90
C TYR A 385 20.11 -8.36 2.78
N GLU A 386 20.51 -9.54 2.27
CA GLU A 386 21.43 -10.45 2.98
C GLU A 386 22.79 -9.78 3.22
N GLU A 387 23.40 -9.23 2.17
CA GLU A 387 24.70 -8.55 2.27
C GLU A 387 24.63 -7.35 3.22
N TRP A 388 23.56 -6.55 3.18
CA TRP A 388 23.40 -5.39 4.06
C TRP A 388 23.38 -5.80 5.54
N ARG A 389 22.68 -6.90 5.87
CA ARG A 389 22.63 -7.45 7.22
C ARG A 389 23.98 -8.01 7.65
N ASP A 390 24.69 -8.70 6.76
CA ASP A 390 26.01 -9.26 7.08
C ASP A 390 27.05 -8.17 7.32
N LEU A 391 27.00 -7.08 6.55
CA LEU A 391 27.83 -5.89 6.78
C LEU A 391 27.52 -5.21 8.11
N TYR A 392 26.24 -5.15 8.51
CA TYR A 392 25.85 -4.63 9.84
C TYR A 392 26.44 -5.49 10.96
N LYS A 393 26.25 -6.81 10.90
CA LYS A 393 26.80 -7.75 11.88
C LYS A 393 28.33 -7.71 11.96
N ALA A 394 28.99 -7.43 10.84
CA ALA A 394 30.44 -7.27 10.75
C ALA A 394 30.94 -5.88 11.20
N GLY A 395 30.07 -4.94 11.58
CA GLY A 395 30.44 -3.59 11.98
C GLY A 395 31.05 -2.75 10.84
N LYS A 396 30.67 -3.03 9.59
CA LYS A 396 31.23 -2.38 8.38
C LYS A 396 30.39 -1.25 7.80
N LEU A 397 29.21 -1.00 8.38
CA LEU A 397 28.30 0.06 7.95
C LEU A 397 28.60 1.37 8.68
N ASN A 398 28.34 2.50 8.02
CA ASN A 398 28.27 3.78 8.72
C ASN A 398 26.97 3.89 9.55
N GLU A 399 26.86 4.94 10.36
CA GLU A 399 25.68 5.16 11.23
C GLU A 399 24.36 5.14 10.44
N LEU A 400 24.29 5.88 9.33
CA LEU A 400 23.06 6.00 8.53
C LEU A 400 22.63 4.64 7.94
N GLN A 401 23.59 3.87 7.42
CA GLN A 401 23.37 2.53 6.87
C GLN A 401 23.00 1.52 7.97
N GLY A 402 23.55 1.67 9.17
CA GLY A 402 23.32 0.79 10.31
C GLY A 402 21.92 0.96 10.94
N ARG A 403 21.36 2.18 10.91
CA ARG A 403 20.04 2.51 11.50
C ARG A 403 18.90 1.57 11.08
N PHE A 404 18.96 1.00 9.88
CA PHE A 404 17.97 0.04 9.41
C PHE A 404 17.84 -1.20 10.31
N PHE A 405 18.92 -1.57 11.02
CA PHE A 405 18.99 -2.73 11.91
C PHE A 405 18.97 -2.34 13.40
N GLU A 406 18.56 -1.10 13.71
CA GLU A 406 18.51 -0.54 15.05
C GLU A 406 17.10 -0.05 15.38
N SER A 407 16.75 -0.07 16.67
CA SER A 407 15.47 0.49 17.15
C SER A 407 15.34 1.95 16.73
N ARG A 408 14.12 2.36 16.41
CA ARG A 408 13.82 3.69 15.85
C ARG A 408 13.04 4.55 16.86
N PRO A 409 13.05 5.89 16.74
CA PRO A 409 12.29 6.74 17.64
C PRO A 409 10.77 6.54 17.48
N ALA A 410 10.01 6.86 18.53
CA ALA A 410 8.55 6.81 18.54
C ALA A 410 7.92 7.75 17.50
N GLU A 411 8.61 8.82 17.17
CA GLU A 411 8.23 9.77 16.14
C GLU A 411 9.44 10.30 15.35
N ALA A 412 9.18 10.68 14.11
CA ALA A 412 10.13 11.39 13.29
C ALA A 412 9.46 12.49 12.47
N LEU A 413 10.20 13.57 12.22
CA LEU A 413 9.80 14.66 11.35
C LEU A 413 10.90 14.87 10.31
N TYR A 414 10.53 14.93 9.03
CA TYR A 414 11.46 15.14 7.93
C TYR A 414 11.03 16.35 7.10
N ASP A 415 12.00 17.12 6.62
CA ASP A 415 11.80 18.17 5.62
C ASP A 415 12.31 17.66 4.27
N LEU A 416 11.37 17.20 3.44
CA LEU A 416 11.65 16.53 2.18
C LEU A 416 12.16 17.46 1.07
N GLU A 417 12.16 18.78 1.29
CA GLU A 417 12.81 19.72 0.37
C GLU A 417 14.34 19.72 0.57
N SER A 418 14.78 19.68 1.83
CA SER A 418 16.20 19.67 2.18
C SER A 418 16.80 18.27 2.33
N ASP A 419 15.97 17.27 2.63
CA ASP A 419 16.33 15.89 2.90
C ASP A 419 15.33 14.93 2.23
N PRO A 420 15.37 14.79 0.89
CA PRO A 420 14.44 13.94 0.14
C PRO A 420 14.59 12.44 0.45
N GLU A 421 15.70 12.06 1.09
CA GLU A 421 16.04 10.68 1.46
C GLU A 421 15.67 10.33 2.92
N GLU A 422 15.05 11.27 3.66
CA GLU A 422 14.60 11.07 5.06
C GLU A 422 15.72 10.60 6.01
N THR A 423 16.91 11.16 5.85
CA THR A 423 18.12 10.77 6.59
C THR A 423 18.28 11.49 7.94
N ARG A 424 17.61 12.63 8.14
CA ARG A 424 17.72 13.47 9.34
C ARG A 424 16.37 13.67 10.01
N ASN A 425 16.16 13.01 11.14
CA ASN A 425 15.00 13.25 11.99
C ASN A 425 15.10 14.62 12.71
N LEU A 426 14.12 15.49 12.47
CA LEU A 426 13.98 16.84 12.99
C LEU A 426 13.09 16.93 14.25
N ALA A 427 12.51 15.83 14.73
CA ALA A 427 11.57 15.85 15.85
C ALA A 427 12.20 16.38 17.16
N GLY A 428 13.52 16.20 17.34
CA GLY A 428 14.25 16.75 18.49
C GLY A 428 14.78 18.18 18.28
N ASP A 429 14.59 18.78 17.11
CA ASP A 429 15.12 20.11 16.78
C ASP A 429 14.14 21.20 17.26
N PRO A 430 14.53 22.08 18.22
CA PRO A 430 13.64 23.11 18.76
C PRO A 430 13.07 24.05 17.70
N LYS A 431 13.75 24.23 16.56
CA LYS A 431 13.27 25.05 15.45
C LYS A 431 11.96 24.50 14.85
N TYR A 432 11.76 23.19 14.92
CA TYR A 432 10.60 22.50 14.35
C TYR A 432 9.54 22.14 15.40
N ALA A 433 9.66 22.60 16.65
CA ALA A 433 8.76 22.20 17.74
C ALA A 433 7.28 22.52 17.46
N GLU A 434 6.98 23.70 16.90
CA GLU A 434 5.62 24.09 16.52
C GLU A 434 5.07 23.23 15.37
N ALA A 435 5.87 23.04 14.32
CA ALA A 435 5.51 22.22 13.18
C ALA A 435 5.31 20.74 13.58
N LEU A 436 6.16 20.22 14.46
CA LEU A 436 6.02 18.88 15.03
C LEU A 436 4.70 18.73 15.79
N ALA A 437 4.36 19.70 16.65
CA ALA A 437 3.11 19.67 17.40
C ALA A 437 1.88 19.73 16.48
N GLU A 438 1.91 20.57 15.44
CA GLU A 438 0.85 20.62 14.42
C GLU A 438 0.69 19.27 13.72
N MET A 439 1.78 18.72 13.19
CA MET A 439 1.76 17.48 12.41
C MET A 439 1.36 16.27 13.26
N ARG A 440 1.83 16.21 14.51
CA ARG A 440 1.41 15.20 15.50
C ARG A 440 -0.09 15.29 15.77
N GLY A 441 -0.61 16.50 16.01
CA GLY A 441 -2.04 16.73 16.23
C GLY A 441 -2.89 16.34 15.02
N ARG A 442 -2.45 16.66 13.81
CA ARG A 442 -3.12 16.27 12.55
C ARG A 442 -3.18 14.76 12.38
N LEU A 443 -2.07 14.06 12.61
CA LEU A 443 -2.04 12.60 12.49
C LEU A 443 -2.94 11.95 13.54
N ALA A 444 -2.85 12.37 14.81
CA ALA A 444 -3.69 11.86 15.88
C ALA A 444 -5.19 12.08 15.57
N GLY A 445 -5.56 13.28 15.09
CA GLY A 445 -6.92 13.58 14.66
C GLY A 445 -7.39 12.69 13.51
N ARG A 446 -6.51 12.40 12.52
CA ARG A 446 -6.81 11.51 11.40
C ARG A 446 -7.06 10.08 11.86
N VAL A 447 -6.18 9.53 12.71
CA VAL A 447 -6.27 8.15 13.23
C VAL A 447 -7.53 7.95 14.07
N LYS A 448 -7.83 8.88 14.99
CA LYS A 448 -9.04 8.84 15.84
C LYS A 448 -10.33 9.10 15.05
N GLY A 449 -10.26 9.92 13.99
CA GLY A 449 -11.40 10.24 13.12
C GLY A 449 -11.85 9.08 12.23
N LEU A 450 -10.90 8.25 11.76
CA LEU A 450 -11.10 7.15 10.81
C LEU A 450 -11.46 5.78 11.46
N PRO A 451 -11.83 5.75 12.74
CA PRO A 451 -11.42 4.69 13.70
C PRO A 451 -10.48 3.62 13.13
N ASP A 452 -9.18 3.82 13.32
CA ASP A 452 -8.13 2.92 12.85
C ASP A 452 -8.18 1.56 13.58
N LEU A 453 -8.64 0.51 12.88
CA LEU A 453 -8.83 -0.82 13.47
C LEU A 453 -7.52 -1.47 13.95
N SER A 454 -6.38 -0.99 13.49
CA SER A 454 -5.07 -1.57 13.84
C SER A 454 -4.66 -1.37 15.30
N PHE A 455 -5.42 -0.61 16.09
CA PHE A 455 -5.22 -0.51 17.53
C PHE A 455 -5.71 -1.75 18.29
N PHE A 456 -6.48 -2.62 17.63
CA PHE A 456 -6.71 -3.98 18.09
C PHE A 456 -5.70 -4.95 17.45
N PRO A 457 -5.21 -5.96 18.20
CA PRO A 457 -4.40 -7.01 17.59
C PRO A 457 -5.14 -7.73 16.47
N GLU A 458 -4.41 -8.15 15.42
CA GLU A 458 -5.03 -8.82 14.26
C GLU A 458 -5.78 -10.09 14.65
N SER A 459 -5.30 -10.85 15.64
CA SER A 459 -6.00 -12.04 16.16
C SER A 459 -7.41 -11.70 16.64
N CYS A 460 -7.57 -10.59 17.37
CA CYS A 460 -8.89 -10.11 17.81
C CYS A 460 -9.77 -9.71 16.62
N LEU A 461 -9.20 -9.04 15.61
CA LEU A 461 -9.94 -8.62 14.43
C LEU A 461 -10.43 -9.79 13.57
N VAL A 462 -9.60 -10.83 13.40
CA VAL A 462 -9.95 -12.01 12.60
C VAL A 462 -11.13 -12.76 13.22
N ASP A 463 -11.15 -12.88 14.54
CA ASP A 463 -12.15 -13.64 15.29
C ASP A 463 -13.49 -12.89 15.44
N VAL A 464 -13.44 -11.55 15.60
CA VAL A 464 -14.62 -10.75 16.00
C VAL A 464 -15.03 -9.71 14.95
N ALA A 465 -14.09 -9.15 14.18
CA ALA A 465 -14.32 -7.93 13.40
C ALA A 465 -14.60 -8.16 11.91
N PHE A 466 -14.13 -9.26 11.34
CA PHE A 466 -14.10 -9.41 9.88
C PHE A 466 -15.44 -9.80 9.23
N ASP A 467 -16.51 -9.88 10.02
CA ASP A 467 -17.87 -10.03 9.48
C ASP A 467 -18.49 -8.67 9.13
N ASN A 468 -18.10 -7.58 9.80
CA ASN A 468 -18.37 -6.19 9.39
C ASN A 468 -17.38 -5.21 10.06
N PRO A 469 -16.17 -5.02 9.48
CA PRO A 469 -15.10 -4.27 10.12
C PRO A 469 -15.44 -2.80 10.33
N VAL A 470 -16.22 -2.19 9.43
CA VAL A 470 -16.62 -0.79 9.53
C VAL A 470 -17.59 -0.59 10.69
N ALA A 471 -18.60 -1.44 10.82
CA ALA A 471 -19.55 -1.35 11.93
C ALA A 471 -18.84 -1.51 13.28
N LEU A 472 -17.87 -2.44 13.37
CA LEU A 472 -17.05 -2.60 14.57
C LEU A 472 -16.22 -1.34 14.85
N GLY A 473 -15.52 -0.79 13.85
CA GLY A 473 -14.73 0.42 14.01
C GLY A 473 -15.57 1.60 14.51
N GLN A 474 -16.80 1.75 14.03
CA GLN A 474 -17.72 2.79 14.52
C GLN A 474 -18.20 2.50 15.96
N ALA A 475 -18.57 1.26 16.28
CA ALA A 475 -19.02 0.87 17.61
C ALA A 475 -17.93 1.06 18.68
N HIS A 476 -16.66 0.85 18.31
CA HIS A 476 -15.50 0.94 19.19
C HIS A 476 -14.71 2.24 19.00
N LYS A 477 -15.26 3.25 18.33
CA LYS A 477 -14.53 4.49 18.01
C LYS A 477 -13.94 5.18 19.24
N GLN A 478 -14.70 5.22 20.33
CA GLN A 478 -14.24 5.81 21.60
C GLN A 478 -13.10 4.98 22.21
N GLN A 479 -13.25 3.66 22.25
CA GLN A 479 -12.21 2.75 22.76
C GLN A 479 -10.92 2.89 21.92
N ILE A 480 -11.02 2.89 20.58
CA ILE A 480 -9.86 3.09 19.70
C ILE A 480 -9.17 4.43 20.01
N ALA A 481 -9.93 5.51 20.22
CA ALA A 481 -9.36 6.79 20.59
C ALA A 481 -8.61 6.76 21.93
N GLU A 482 -9.13 6.03 22.93
CA GLU A 482 -8.47 5.80 24.22
C GLU A 482 -7.20 4.94 24.07
N LEU A 483 -7.21 3.92 23.21
CA LEU A 483 -6.01 3.13 22.90
C LEU A 483 -4.92 3.97 22.23
N VAL A 484 -5.30 4.89 21.34
CA VAL A 484 -4.38 5.87 20.74
C VAL A 484 -3.79 6.76 21.83
N ASP A 485 -4.61 7.25 22.77
CA ASP A 485 -4.13 8.07 23.89
C ASP A 485 -3.13 7.34 24.78
N VAL A 486 -3.39 6.06 25.09
CA VAL A 486 -2.41 5.23 25.81
C VAL A 486 -1.13 5.08 25.00
N ALA A 487 -1.22 4.78 23.70
CA ALA A 487 -0.03 4.62 22.87
C ALA A 487 0.82 5.91 22.77
N ASP A 488 0.18 7.08 22.77
CA ASP A 488 0.86 8.38 22.70
C ASP A 488 1.57 8.80 24.00
N LEU A 489 1.39 8.06 25.09
CA LEU A 489 2.27 8.15 26.27
C LEU A 489 3.75 7.83 25.94
N SER A 490 4.03 7.20 24.79
CA SER A 490 5.40 7.02 24.29
C SER A 490 6.04 8.29 23.71
N LEU A 491 5.27 9.38 23.52
CA LEU A 491 5.74 10.62 22.90
C LEU A 491 6.18 11.68 23.93
N ILE A 492 5.84 11.50 25.20
CA ILE A 492 6.16 12.44 26.28
C ILE A 492 7.21 11.83 27.22
N PRO A 493 7.96 12.63 28.00
CA PRO A 493 8.91 12.11 28.98
C PRO A 493 8.25 11.12 29.96
N PHE A 494 9.01 10.13 30.41
CA PHE A 494 8.51 9.10 31.33
C PHE A 494 7.86 9.68 32.58
N SER A 495 8.42 10.74 33.15
CA SER A 495 7.88 11.43 34.34
C SER A 495 6.43 11.88 34.15
N ASP A 496 6.06 12.25 32.92
CA ASP A 496 4.74 12.77 32.60
C ASP A 496 3.80 11.61 32.18
N ALA A 497 4.37 10.57 31.56
CA ALA A 497 3.66 9.36 31.16
C ALA A 497 3.32 8.41 32.32
N GLU A 498 4.09 8.42 33.41
CA GLU A 498 4.03 7.39 34.47
C GLU A 498 2.62 7.17 35.02
N SER A 499 1.89 8.25 35.31
CA SER A 499 0.53 8.15 35.85
C SER A 499 -0.45 7.50 34.88
N GLY A 500 -0.38 7.85 33.59
CA GLY A 500 -1.20 7.27 32.53
C GLY A 500 -0.85 5.81 32.26
N ILE A 501 0.44 5.46 32.28
CA ILE A 501 0.90 4.07 32.13
C ILE A 501 0.34 3.22 33.27
N LYS A 502 0.44 3.70 34.51
CA LYS A 502 -0.10 3.00 35.67
C LYS A 502 -1.61 2.75 35.54
N GLN A 503 -2.36 3.79 35.18
CA GLN A 503 -3.82 3.68 34.99
C GLN A 503 -4.17 2.65 33.90
N ALA A 504 -3.45 2.65 32.78
CA ALA A 504 -3.67 1.72 31.70
C ALA A 504 -3.28 0.27 32.05
N LEU A 505 -2.22 0.06 32.86
CA LEU A 505 -1.84 -1.26 33.38
C LEU A 505 -2.87 -1.84 34.38
N ASP A 506 -3.56 -0.97 35.13
CA ASP A 506 -4.59 -1.37 36.11
C ASP A 506 -5.99 -1.54 35.46
N SER A 507 -6.14 -1.23 34.17
CA SER A 507 -7.39 -1.33 33.42
C SER A 507 -7.92 -2.76 33.34
N GLN A 508 -9.25 -2.92 33.35
CA GLN A 508 -9.91 -4.20 33.07
C GLN A 508 -9.89 -4.56 31.57
N ASP A 509 -9.87 -3.55 30.69
CA ASP A 509 -9.69 -3.75 29.26
C ASP A 509 -8.26 -4.27 28.97
N PRO A 510 -8.09 -5.49 28.42
CA PRO A 510 -6.77 -6.03 28.11
C PRO A 510 -6.00 -5.19 27.10
N TRP A 511 -6.66 -4.44 26.23
CA TRP A 511 -5.98 -3.67 25.19
C TRP A 511 -5.33 -2.40 25.75
N HIS A 512 -5.87 -1.81 26.81
CA HIS A 512 -5.17 -0.79 27.58
C HIS A 512 -3.88 -1.35 28.21
N ARG A 513 -3.94 -2.55 28.81
CA ARG A 513 -2.75 -3.20 29.40
C ARG A 513 -1.72 -3.54 28.32
N TYR A 514 -2.18 -4.05 27.17
CA TYR A 514 -1.36 -4.36 26.00
C TYR A 514 -0.58 -3.12 25.51
N TRP A 515 -1.27 -2.00 25.29
CA TRP A 515 -0.64 -0.76 24.84
C TRP A 515 0.26 -0.14 25.92
N ALA A 516 -0.12 -0.19 27.19
CA ALA A 516 0.72 0.30 28.29
C ALA A 516 2.05 -0.45 28.37
N LEU A 517 2.07 -1.76 28.10
CA LEU A 517 3.31 -2.55 28.07
C LEU A 517 4.18 -2.21 26.86
N ILE A 518 3.59 -1.90 25.71
CA ILE A 518 4.31 -1.36 24.54
C ILE A 518 4.95 0.00 24.88
N VAL A 519 4.22 0.86 25.61
CA VAL A 519 4.75 2.14 26.10
C VAL A 519 5.91 1.93 27.08
N CYS A 520 5.80 0.97 28.00
CA CYS A 520 6.92 0.58 28.88
C CYS A 520 8.15 0.14 28.07
N SER A 521 7.98 -0.71 27.06
CA SER A 521 9.06 -1.11 26.15
C SER A 521 9.68 0.07 25.39
N SER A 522 8.87 1.08 25.05
CA SER A 522 9.32 2.31 24.37
C SER A 522 10.16 3.21 25.28
N HIS A 523 9.78 3.33 26.56
CA HIS A 523 10.55 4.05 27.58
C HIS A 523 11.76 3.28 28.09
N GLY A 524 11.84 1.98 27.80
CA GLY A 524 12.95 1.12 28.18
C GLY A 524 13.21 1.17 29.69
N LYS A 525 14.48 1.39 30.09
CA LYS A 525 14.88 1.40 31.49
C LYS A 525 14.17 2.47 32.35
N ALA A 526 13.69 3.57 31.76
CA ALA A 526 12.94 4.55 32.53
C ALA A 526 11.65 3.95 33.14
N ALA A 527 11.07 2.93 32.50
CA ALA A 527 9.88 2.23 32.97
C ALA A 527 10.17 1.12 34.02
N GLU A 528 11.39 1.04 34.57
CA GLU A 528 11.75 0.12 35.66
C GLU A 528 10.75 0.06 36.84
N PRO A 529 10.09 1.16 37.28
CA PRO A 529 9.07 1.11 38.32
C PRO A 529 7.93 0.11 38.03
N PHE A 530 7.65 -0.21 36.77
CA PHE A 530 6.60 -1.14 36.36
C PHE A 530 7.04 -2.61 36.29
N VAL A 531 8.31 -2.94 36.56
CA VAL A 531 8.83 -4.32 36.53
C VAL A 531 8.00 -5.28 37.40
N GLY A 532 7.61 -4.84 38.60
CA GLY A 532 6.81 -5.65 39.51
C GLY A 532 5.42 -5.98 38.95
N VAL A 533 4.78 -5.02 38.27
CA VAL A 533 3.49 -5.20 37.60
C VAL A 533 3.66 -6.12 36.40
N ALA A 534 4.65 -5.85 35.54
CA ALA A 534 4.92 -6.64 34.35
C ALA A 534 5.20 -8.12 34.68
N LYS A 535 5.96 -8.43 35.75
CA LYS A 535 6.17 -9.82 36.20
C LYS A 535 4.87 -10.53 36.55
N ARG A 536 3.92 -9.83 37.20
CA ARG A 536 2.60 -10.39 37.51
C ARG A 536 1.78 -10.62 36.26
N LEU A 537 1.76 -9.66 35.33
CA LEU A 537 1.01 -9.76 34.08
C LEU A 537 1.56 -10.89 33.18
N ALA A 538 2.89 -10.99 33.01
CA ALA A 538 3.52 -12.05 32.24
C ALA A 538 3.14 -13.46 32.72
N GLY A 539 2.99 -13.63 34.04
CA GLY A 539 2.60 -14.90 34.66
C GLY A 539 1.10 -15.21 34.64
N ASN A 540 0.26 -14.18 34.80
CA ASN A 540 -1.14 -14.39 35.24
C ASN A 540 -2.21 -13.67 34.42
N ASP A 541 -1.88 -12.80 33.45
CA ASP A 541 -2.93 -12.14 32.66
C ASP A 541 -3.71 -13.17 31.84
N PRO A 542 -5.05 -13.10 31.79
CA PRO A 542 -5.84 -14.02 30.97
C PRO A 542 -5.55 -13.87 29.47
N GLU A 543 -5.14 -12.69 29.01
CA GLU A 543 -4.85 -12.41 27.60
C GLU A 543 -3.39 -12.76 27.27
N LEU A 544 -3.18 -13.74 26.39
CA LEU A 544 -1.85 -14.24 26.04
C LEU A 544 -0.95 -13.14 25.46
N LEU A 545 -1.54 -12.25 24.65
CA LEU A 545 -0.79 -11.14 24.07
C LEU A 545 -0.34 -10.11 25.12
N VAL A 546 -1.10 -9.90 26.19
CA VAL A 546 -0.67 -9.05 27.32
C VAL A 546 0.50 -9.70 28.04
N ARG A 547 0.45 -11.02 28.26
CA ARG A 547 1.56 -11.76 28.87
C ARG A 547 2.85 -11.62 28.06
N VAL A 548 2.74 -11.71 26.74
CA VAL A 548 3.87 -11.61 25.81
C VAL A 548 4.44 -10.20 25.78
N ARG A 549 3.62 -9.14 25.75
CA ARG A 549 4.11 -7.75 25.84
C ARG A 549 4.79 -7.46 27.19
N ALA A 550 4.31 -8.07 28.27
CA ALA A 550 4.96 -7.96 29.58
C ALA A 550 6.33 -8.65 29.60
N ALA A 551 6.43 -9.84 29.01
CA ALA A 551 7.70 -10.54 28.84
C ALA A 551 8.67 -9.75 27.93
N GLU A 552 8.18 -9.19 26.82
CA GLU A 552 8.94 -8.35 25.90
C GLU A 552 9.58 -7.16 26.62
N PHE A 553 8.78 -6.39 27.36
CA PHE A 553 9.29 -5.27 28.17
C PHE A 553 10.39 -5.73 29.14
N LEU A 554 10.13 -6.79 29.91
CA LEU A 554 11.09 -7.32 30.87
C LEU A 554 12.39 -7.80 30.20
N GLY A 555 12.30 -8.41 29.03
CA GLY A 555 13.44 -8.89 28.25
C GLY A 555 14.26 -7.75 27.66
N LEU A 556 13.61 -6.75 27.06
CA LEU A 556 14.27 -5.60 26.44
C LEU A 556 15.11 -4.79 27.45
N ILE A 557 14.64 -4.66 28.70
CA ILE A 557 15.39 -3.94 29.74
C ILE A 557 16.32 -4.84 30.56
N GLY A 558 16.29 -6.16 30.35
CA GLY A 558 17.10 -7.14 31.09
C GLY A 558 16.63 -7.41 32.52
N ALA A 559 15.35 -7.16 32.84
CA ALA A 559 14.78 -7.33 34.19
C ALA A 559 14.27 -8.75 34.49
N ALA A 560 14.02 -9.56 33.46
CA ALA A 560 13.72 -11.00 33.57
C ALA A 560 14.03 -11.74 32.26
N ASP A 561 14.11 -13.07 32.33
CA ASP A 561 14.15 -13.92 31.14
C ASP A 561 12.75 -13.99 30.49
N PRO A 562 12.56 -13.50 29.26
CA PRO A 562 11.26 -13.48 28.60
C PRO A 562 10.86 -14.85 28.02
N ARG A 563 11.83 -15.75 27.82
CA ARG A 563 11.63 -17.00 27.05
C ARG A 563 10.56 -17.92 27.63
N PRO A 564 10.49 -18.18 28.96
CA PRO A 564 9.48 -19.09 29.51
C PRO A 564 8.05 -18.58 29.30
N ALA A 565 7.81 -17.28 29.46
CA ALA A 565 6.49 -16.69 29.28
C ALA A 565 6.06 -16.70 27.81
N ILE A 566 6.98 -16.40 26.90
CA ILE A 566 6.72 -16.44 25.44
C ILE A 566 6.47 -17.88 24.98
N ALA A 567 7.29 -18.84 25.41
CA ALA A 567 7.11 -20.25 25.04
C ALA A 567 5.79 -20.82 25.57
N ASP A 568 5.41 -20.50 26.81
CA ASP A 568 4.12 -20.92 27.39
C ASP A 568 2.93 -20.28 26.65
N ALA A 569 3.01 -18.99 26.31
CA ALA A 569 1.98 -18.33 25.51
C ALA A 569 1.84 -18.95 24.11
N LEU A 570 2.95 -19.25 23.43
CA LEU A 570 2.93 -19.96 22.14
C LEU A 570 2.29 -21.34 22.21
N LEU A 571 2.58 -22.11 23.26
CA LEU A 571 2.02 -23.44 23.47
C LEU A 571 0.53 -23.42 23.80
N LYS A 572 0.02 -22.32 24.36
CA LYS A 572 -1.39 -22.11 24.69
C LYS A 572 -2.19 -21.46 23.56
N SER A 573 -1.53 -20.81 22.62
CA SER A 573 -2.18 -20.15 21.50
C SER A 573 -2.89 -21.17 20.61
N GLU A 574 -4.18 -20.92 20.35
CA GLU A 574 -5.00 -21.73 19.44
C GLU A 574 -5.16 -21.06 18.06
N SER A 575 -4.68 -19.83 17.91
CA SER A 575 -4.76 -19.05 16.68
C SER A 575 -3.37 -18.92 16.04
N PRO A 576 -3.19 -19.37 14.78
CA PRO A 576 -1.95 -19.12 14.05
C PRO A 576 -1.60 -17.63 13.89
N VAL A 577 -2.61 -16.75 13.88
CA VAL A 577 -2.42 -15.29 13.76
C VAL A 577 -1.79 -14.73 15.02
N GLU A 578 -2.31 -15.15 16.18
CA GLU A 578 -1.76 -14.84 17.49
C GLU A 578 -0.36 -15.44 17.64
N ALA A 579 -0.17 -16.71 17.29
CA ALA A 579 1.14 -17.37 17.33
C ALA A 579 2.18 -16.63 16.47
N ASN A 580 1.82 -16.16 15.27
CA ASN A 580 2.70 -15.37 14.42
C ASN A 580 3.08 -14.02 15.06
N LEU A 581 2.14 -13.35 15.74
CA LEU A 581 2.42 -12.11 16.48
C LEU A 581 3.37 -12.36 17.66
N ILE A 582 3.19 -13.47 18.38
CA ILE A 582 4.10 -13.86 19.47
C ILE A 582 5.50 -14.19 18.93
N LEU A 583 5.57 -14.88 17.78
CA LEU A 583 6.85 -15.18 17.11
C LEU A 583 7.56 -13.92 16.60
N ASN A 584 6.84 -12.86 16.23
CA ASN A 584 7.44 -11.58 15.90
C ASN A 584 8.22 -11.00 17.10
N THR A 585 7.67 -11.08 18.32
CA THR A 585 8.37 -10.70 19.56
C THR A 585 9.58 -11.61 19.83
N ALA A 586 9.47 -12.92 19.58
CA ALA A 586 10.62 -13.82 19.73
C ALA A 586 11.77 -13.45 18.77
N VAL A 587 11.45 -13.13 17.51
CA VAL A 587 12.44 -12.67 16.51
C VAL A 587 13.04 -11.34 16.91
N LEU A 588 12.24 -10.37 17.38
CA LEU A 588 12.73 -9.10 17.90
C LEU A 588 13.77 -9.31 19.01
N LEU A 589 13.45 -10.15 19.99
CA LEU A 589 14.31 -10.42 21.14
C LEU A 589 15.57 -11.23 20.77
N GLN A 590 15.51 -12.02 19.70
CA GLN A 590 16.66 -12.77 19.18
C GLN A 590 17.61 -11.92 18.35
N ASP A 591 17.07 -11.12 17.42
CA ASP A 591 17.87 -10.31 16.50
C ASP A 591 18.31 -8.99 17.16
N GLY A 592 17.52 -8.48 18.11
CA GLY A 592 17.82 -7.29 18.90
C GLY A 592 18.76 -7.56 20.08
N LYS A 593 19.02 -6.53 20.89
CA LYS A 593 19.80 -6.64 22.14
C LYS A 593 18.85 -6.98 23.30
N PRO A 594 19.24 -7.89 24.23
CA PRO A 594 20.55 -8.53 24.39
C PRO A 594 20.81 -9.78 23.51
N GLY A 595 19.85 -10.25 22.73
CA GLY A 595 20.03 -11.39 21.79
C GLY A 595 19.68 -12.74 22.41
N TYR A 596 18.40 -12.95 22.73
CA TYR A 596 17.90 -14.20 23.31
C TYR A 596 17.85 -15.33 22.27
N ARG A 597 18.18 -16.56 22.67
CA ARG A 597 17.97 -17.75 21.85
C ARG A 597 16.72 -18.48 22.29
N PHE A 598 15.84 -18.78 21.33
CA PHE A 598 14.58 -19.47 21.54
C PHE A 598 14.66 -20.90 21.04
N ASP A 599 14.56 -21.86 21.95
CA ASP A 599 14.37 -23.28 21.62
C ASP A 599 12.88 -23.62 21.75
N LEU A 600 12.17 -23.56 20.61
CA LEU A 600 10.71 -23.71 20.56
C LEU A 600 10.32 -25.10 20.05
N PRO A 601 9.42 -25.82 20.76
CA PRO A 601 9.11 -27.20 20.45
C PRO A 601 8.29 -27.33 19.17
N ARG A 602 8.92 -27.87 18.12
CA ARG A 602 8.26 -28.17 16.85
C ARG A 602 7.13 -29.19 17.00
N GLY A 603 6.13 -29.08 16.12
CA GLY A 603 4.94 -29.92 16.07
C GLY A 603 3.90 -29.65 17.17
N LYS A 604 4.22 -28.79 18.13
CA LYS A 604 3.32 -28.43 19.25
C LYS A 604 2.67 -27.05 19.13
N ILE A 605 3.18 -26.20 18.25
CA ILE A 605 2.68 -24.84 18.03
C ILE A 605 1.63 -24.86 16.91
N VAL A 606 0.52 -24.16 17.13
CA VAL A 606 -0.53 -24.04 16.11
C VAL A 606 0.01 -23.35 14.85
N GLY A 607 -0.21 -23.96 13.67
CA GLY A 607 0.34 -23.47 12.41
C GLY A 607 1.71 -24.03 12.01
N ASP A 608 2.36 -24.85 12.85
CA ASP A 608 3.68 -25.47 12.56
C ASP A 608 3.61 -26.80 11.76
N ARG A 609 2.44 -27.14 11.19
CA ARG A 609 2.28 -28.36 10.37
C ARG A 609 2.41 -28.05 8.88
N PRO A 610 3.04 -28.93 8.06
CA PRO A 610 3.09 -28.78 6.61
C PRO A 610 1.69 -28.61 6.03
N GLY A 611 1.45 -27.51 5.29
CA GLY A 611 0.15 -27.20 4.68
C GLY A 611 -0.86 -26.45 5.56
N ALA A 612 -0.48 -26.03 6.78
CA ALA A 612 -1.31 -25.14 7.58
C ALA A 612 -1.57 -23.79 6.85
N GLN A 613 -2.75 -23.20 7.06
CA GLN A 613 -3.22 -22.00 6.36
C GLN A 613 -2.29 -20.79 6.54
N VAL A 614 -1.52 -20.73 7.63
CA VAL A 614 -0.63 -19.61 7.96
C VAL A 614 0.81 -20.00 7.68
N ARG A 615 1.28 -19.60 6.49
CA ARG A 615 2.64 -19.92 5.99
C ARG A 615 3.77 -19.39 6.86
N TYR A 616 3.47 -18.47 7.78
CA TYR A 616 4.44 -17.68 8.53
C TYR A 616 4.98 -18.36 9.78
N VAL A 617 4.16 -19.17 10.48
CA VAL A 617 4.56 -19.79 11.75
C VAL A 617 5.75 -20.73 11.56
N ALA A 618 5.66 -21.65 10.60
CA ALA A 618 6.74 -22.59 10.32
C ALA A 618 8.05 -21.88 9.90
N ALA A 619 7.94 -20.87 9.05
CA ALA A 619 9.07 -20.08 8.56
C ALA A 619 9.77 -19.30 9.69
N ARG A 620 8.99 -18.69 10.58
CA ARG A 620 9.48 -18.04 11.81
C ARG A 620 10.22 -19.02 12.72
N LEU A 621 9.65 -20.21 12.93
CA LEU A 621 10.29 -21.23 13.74
C LEU A 621 11.58 -21.77 13.07
N ASP A 622 11.62 -21.86 11.73
CA ASP A 622 12.83 -22.24 10.96
C ASP A 622 13.93 -21.21 11.11
N TYR A 623 13.57 -19.93 11.15
CA TYR A 623 14.52 -18.85 11.39
C TYR A 623 15.03 -18.84 12.84
N LEU A 624 14.14 -18.98 13.83
CA LEU A 624 14.51 -18.97 15.25
C LEU A 624 15.40 -20.15 15.66
N ALA A 625 15.34 -21.27 14.93
CA ALA A 625 16.19 -22.44 15.16
C ALA A 625 17.63 -22.30 14.63
N LYS A 626 17.92 -21.25 13.84
CA LYS A 626 19.27 -20.93 13.34
C LYS A 626 19.98 -19.97 14.29
#